data_AF-A0A1U7W1R8-F1
#
_entry.id   AF-A0A1U7W1R8-F1
#
_cell.length_a   1.000
_cell.length_b   1.000
_cell.length_c   1.000
_cell.angle_alpha   90.00
_cell.angle_beta   90.00
_cell.angle_gamma   90.00
#
_symmetry.space_group_name_H-M   'P 1'
#
loop_
_entity.id
_entity.type
_entity.pdbx_description
1 polymer ?
#
loop_
_entity_poly.entity_id
_entity_poly.type
_entity_poly.pdbx_seq_one_letter_code
_entity_poly.pdbx_strand_id
1 'polypeptide(L)'
;MKNRTAHNQIRRLNTVDGNIAQNEKEVEIEIVKFYQKLLGTAAEELQTVQVDVPNEGNKLTREQQLKMIEAVSRDEVNNAMKDIDGQKAPGCDGFNSYFFKESLKVVGDEITDVVLEFFHTGNMFNPINCTSVTLVPQ
;
A
#
# COMPACT_ATOMS: atom_id res chain seq x y z
N MET A 1 -9.86 -27.43 -0.82
CA MET A 1 -9.20 -26.40 0.03
C MET A 1 -8.11 -26.96 0.94
N LYS A 2 -8.29 -28.10 1.63
CA LYS A 2 -7.28 -28.67 2.56
C LYS A 2 -5.90 -29.00 1.96
N ASN A 3 -5.82 -29.33 0.65
CA ASN A 3 -4.55 -29.65 0.00
C ASN A 3 -3.66 -28.43 -0.31
N ARG A 4 -4.24 -27.22 -0.40
CA ARG A 4 -3.47 -26.00 -0.73
C ARG A 4 -2.74 -25.44 0.49
N THR A 5 -3.33 -25.61 1.67
CA THR A 5 -2.75 -25.18 2.96
C THR A 5 -1.50 -25.97 3.35
N ALA A 6 -1.41 -27.25 2.94
CA ALA A 6 -0.26 -28.10 3.25
C ALA A 6 0.99 -27.80 2.39
N HIS A 7 0.82 -27.17 1.21
CA HIS A 7 1.90 -26.88 0.26
C HIS A 7 2.53 -25.49 0.45
N ASN A 8 1.76 -24.53 0.98
CA ASN A 8 2.18 -23.12 1.14
C ASN A 8 2.54 -22.79 2.60
N GLN A 9 3.08 -23.76 3.34
CA GLN A 9 3.49 -23.55 4.74
C GLN A 9 5.01 -23.53 4.82
N ILE A 10 5.56 -22.44 5.35
CA ILE A 10 7.01 -22.32 5.56
C ILE A 10 7.37 -23.21 6.75
N ARG A 11 7.90 -24.40 6.45
CA ARG A 11 8.30 -25.38 7.48
C ARG A 11 9.66 -25.06 8.09
N ARG A 12 10.52 -24.41 7.33
CA ARG A 12 11.88 -24.04 7.72
C ARG A 12 12.25 -22.73 7.04
N LEU A 13 12.88 -21.84 7.79
CA LEU A 13 13.45 -20.60 7.29
C LEU A 13 14.90 -20.52 7.78
N ASN A 14 15.85 -20.34 6.87
CA ASN A 14 17.23 -20.09 7.23
C ASN A 14 17.37 -18.62 7.63
N THR A 15 17.77 -18.38 8.86
CA THR A 15 18.07 -17.05 9.39
C THR A 15 19.39 -16.54 8.82
N VAL A 16 19.59 -15.22 8.90
CA VAL A 16 20.83 -14.57 8.44
C VAL A 16 22.06 -15.04 9.22
N ASP A 17 21.85 -15.46 10.48
CA ASP A 17 22.91 -15.95 11.38
C ASP A 17 23.24 -17.45 11.16
N GLY A 18 22.66 -18.08 10.12
CA GLY A 18 22.89 -19.49 9.79
C GLY A 18 22.07 -20.50 10.61
N ASN A 19 21.22 -20.03 11.52
CA ASN A 19 20.27 -20.87 12.25
C ASN A 19 19.04 -21.19 11.41
N ILE A 20 18.29 -22.24 11.80
CA ILE A 20 17.05 -22.64 11.13
C ILE A 20 15.88 -22.40 12.07
N ALA A 21 14.97 -21.51 11.71
CA ALA A 21 13.66 -21.39 12.35
C ALA A 21 12.78 -22.57 11.90
N GLN A 22 12.26 -23.35 12.84
CA GLN A 22 11.56 -24.62 12.54
C GLN A 22 10.14 -24.69 13.08
N ASN A 23 9.71 -23.72 13.89
CA ASN A 23 8.33 -23.58 14.33
C ASN A 23 7.71 -22.26 13.86
N GLU A 24 6.38 -22.21 13.87
CA GLU A 24 5.59 -21.10 13.34
C GLU A 24 5.95 -19.75 13.99
N LYS A 25 6.17 -19.73 15.31
CA LYS A 25 6.54 -18.51 16.04
C LYS A 25 7.93 -18.01 15.64
N GLU A 26 8.90 -18.90 15.50
CA GLU A 26 10.25 -18.53 15.07
C GLU A 26 10.24 -17.98 13.63
N VAL A 27 9.46 -18.61 12.74
CA VAL A 27 9.30 -18.14 11.36
C VAL A 27 8.64 -16.76 11.32
N GLU A 28 7.57 -16.54 12.09
CA GLU A 28 6.90 -15.24 12.19
C GLU A 28 7.87 -14.15 12.68
N ILE A 29 8.59 -14.41 13.77
CA ILE A 29 9.56 -13.48 14.35
C ILE A 29 10.64 -13.13 13.31
N GLU A 30 11.17 -14.12 12.60
CA GLU A 30 12.23 -13.90 11.63
C GLU A 30 11.73 -13.10 10.41
N ILE A 31 10.52 -13.38 9.91
CA ILE A 31 9.91 -12.60 8.83
C ILE A 31 9.72 -11.14 9.25
N VAL A 32 9.18 -10.91 10.45
CA VAL A 32 8.98 -9.54 10.98
C VAL A 32 10.32 -8.82 11.11
N LYS A 33 11.33 -9.46 11.72
CA LYS A 33 12.68 -8.88 11.85
C LYS A 33 13.29 -8.53 10.50
N PHE A 34 13.17 -9.43 9.51
CA PHE A 34 13.68 -9.20 8.17
C PHE A 34 13.04 -7.96 7.54
N TYR A 35 11.70 -7.88 7.54
CA TYR A 35 11.00 -6.74 6.93
C TYR A 35 11.16 -5.44 7.72
N GLN A 36 11.26 -5.48 9.06
CA GLN A 36 11.60 -4.32 9.86
C GLN A 36 12.98 -3.77 9.49
N LYS A 37 13.98 -4.64 9.34
CA LYS A 37 15.32 -4.24 8.89
C LYS A 37 15.31 -3.70 7.46
N LEU A 38 14.54 -4.31 6.57
CA LEU A 38 14.42 -3.92 5.16
C LEU A 38 13.73 -2.57 4.98
N LEU A 39 12.60 -2.36 5.66
CA LEU A 39 11.80 -1.13 5.59
C LEU A 39 12.39 0.00 6.44
N GLY A 40 13.27 -0.34 7.38
CA GLY A 40 13.94 0.62 8.25
C GLY A 40 13.12 0.98 9.48
N THR A 41 13.56 2.03 10.16
CA THR A 41 12.92 2.59 11.35
C THR A 41 12.40 3.99 11.04
N ALA A 42 11.43 4.45 11.83
CA ALA A 42 10.98 5.83 11.73
C ALA A 42 12.16 6.77 12.05
N ALA A 43 12.40 7.76 11.20
CA ALA A 43 13.38 8.80 11.47
C ALA A 43 12.92 9.64 12.67
N GLU A 44 13.74 9.72 13.72
CA GLU A 44 13.47 10.58 14.88
C GLU A 44 13.58 12.06 14.50
N GLU A 45 14.47 12.38 13.56
CA GLU A 45 14.67 13.71 13.01
C GLU A 45 14.84 13.60 11.50
N LEU A 46 14.09 14.42 10.77
CA LEU A 46 14.31 14.62 9.34
C LEU A 46 15.35 15.72 9.18
N GLN A 47 16.46 15.44 8.50
CA GLN A 47 17.43 16.48 8.14
C GLN A 47 16.71 17.54 7.30
N THR A 48 16.92 18.81 7.64
CA THR A 48 16.43 19.94 6.85
C THR A 48 16.87 19.77 5.40
N VAL A 49 15.90 19.84 4.48
CA VAL A 49 16.15 19.82 3.04
C VAL A 49 17.15 20.92 2.71
N GLN A 50 18.24 20.60 2.00
CA GLN A 50 19.15 21.60 1.45
C GLN A 50 18.35 22.49 0.50
N VAL A 51 18.02 23.71 0.93
CA VAL A 51 17.11 24.62 0.24
C VAL A 51 17.66 25.05 -1.14
N ASP A 52 18.98 24.91 -1.33
CA ASP A 52 19.66 25.27 -2.58
C ASP A 52 19.31 24.29 -3.73
N VAL A 53 19.10 23.01 -3.44
CA VAL A 53 18.80 21.99 -4.48
C VAL A 53 17.46 22.23 -5.19
N PRO A 54 16.35 22.54 -4.49
CA PRO A 54 15.10 22.96 -5.14
C PRO A 54 15.19 24.31 -5.88
N ASN A 55 16.17 25.15 -5.53
CA ASN A 55 16.31 26.49 -6.14
C ASN A 55 16.97 26.45 -7.53
N GLU A 56 17.75 25.42 -7.82
CA GLU A 56 18.42 25.20 -9.10
C GLU A 56 17.56 24.43 -10.12
N GLY A 57 16.45 23.83 -9.68
CA GLY A 57 15.55 23.03 -10.51
C GLY A 57 14.36 23.80 -11.12
N ASN A 58 13.65 23.14 -12.02
CA ASN A 58 12.38 23.64 -12.54
C ASN A 58 11.36 23.78 -11.42
N LYS A 59 10.78 24.98 -11.28
CA LYS A 59 9.72 25.26 -10.30
C LYS A 59 8.37 25.30 -11.00
N LEU A 60 7.36 24.81 -10.29
CA LEU A 60 5.98 24.92 -10.73
C LEU A 60 5.59 26.39 -10.87
N THR A 61 4.89 26.73 -11.96
CA THR A 61 4.30 28.05 -12.12
C THR A 61 3.24 28.28 -11.03
N ARG A 62 2.89 29.55 -10.78
CA ARG A 62 1.82 29.87 -9.83
C ARG A 62 0.50 29.16 -10.17
N GLU A 63 0.19 29.04 -11.45
CA GLU A 63 -0.98 28.32 -11.92
C GLU A 63 -0.93 26.83 -11.56
N GLN A 64 0.21 26.16 -11.79
CA GLN A 64 0.39 24.76 -11.43
C GLN A 64 0.29 24.54 -9.91
N GLN A 65 0.86 25.45 -9.13
CA GLN A 65 0.75 25.39 -7.66
C GLN A 65 -0.70 25.52 -7.19
N LEU A 66 -1.47 26.41 -7.80
CA LEU A 66 -2.90 26.57 -7.48
C LEU A 66 -3.68 25.30 -7.82
N LYS A 67 -3.42 24.68 -8.97
CA LYS A 67 -4.03 23.40 -9.34
C LYS A 67 -3.73 22.28 -8.34
N MET A 68 -2.52 22.24 -7.79
CA MET A 68 -2.14 21.19 -6.83
C MET A 68 -2.84 21.28 -5.47
N ILE A 69 -3.46 22.42 -5.15
CA ILE A 69 -4.20 22.63 -3.89
C ILE A 69 -5.71 22.69 -4.11
N GLU A 70 -6.19 22.42 -5.32
CA GLU A 70 -7.61 22.31 -5.60
C GLU A 70 -8.20 21.09 -4.88
N ALA A 71 -9.50 21.19 -4.55
CA ALA A 71 -10.20 20.08 -3.94
C ALA A 71 -10.33 18.92 -4.94
N VAL A 72 -10.08 17.70 -4.47
CA VAL A 72 -10.28 16.50 -5.28
C VAL A 72 -11.75 16.38 -5.67
N SER A 73 -11.99 16.13 -6.95
CA SER A 73 -13.31 16.00 -7.54
C SER A 73 -13.76 14.53 -7.64
N ARG A 74 -15.08 14.32 -7.74
CA ARG A 74 -15.64 12.98 -7.99
C ARG A 74 -15.15 12.38 -9.31
N ASP A 75 -14.96 13.21 -10.33
CA ASP A 75 -14.48 12.76 -11.64
C ASP A 75 -13.03 12.26 -11.57
N GLU A 76 -12.16 12.94 -10.81
CA GLU A 76 -10.79 12.46 -10.57
C GLU A 76 -10.78 11.11 -9.85
N VAL A 77 -11.62 10.93 -8.83
CA VAL A 77 -11.74 9.64 -8.12
C VAL A 77 -12.23 8.54 -9.07
N ASN A 78 -13.27 8.81 -9.85
CA ASN A 78 -13.82 7.87 -10.82
C ASN A 78 -12.82 7.49 -11.92
N ASN A 79 -12.05 8.46 -12.42
CA ASN A 79 -11.03 8.22 -13.43
C ASN A 79 -9.86 7.41 -12.84
N ALA A 80 -9.38 7.77 -11.64
CA ALA A 80 -8.37 7.01 -10.94
C ALA A 80 -8.78 5.55 -10.73
N MET A 81 -10.04 5.30 -10.35
CA MET A 81 -10.56 3.94 -10.18
C MET A 81 -10.56 3.13 -11.50
N LYS A 82 -10.84 3.79 -12.63
CA LYS A 82 -10.78 3.17 -13.97
C LYS A 82 -9.35 2.94 -14.45
N ASP A 83 -8.39 3.74 -14.01
CA ASP A 83 -6.99 3.65 -14.44
C ASP A 83 -6.22 2.52 -13.75
N ILE A 84 -6.68 2.01 -12.61
CA ILE A 84 -6.01 0.90 -11.88
C ILE A 84 -6.05 -0.39 -12.70
N ASP A 85 -4.90 -0.95 -13.09
CA ASP A 85 -4.85 -2.22 -13.84
C ASP A 85 -5.71 -3.34 -13.18
N GLY A 86 -6.51 -4.06 -13.98
CA GLY A 86 -7.49 -5.05 -13.49
C GLY A 86 -6.87 -6.32 -12.89
N GLN A 87 -5.61 -6.61 -13.20
CA GLN A 87 -4.88 -7.80 -12.76
C GLN A 87 -4.00 -7.53 -11.52
N LYS A 88 -4.22 -6.39 -10.84
CA LYS A 88 -3.56 -6.12 -9.56
C LYS A 88 -3.94 -7.20 -8.53
N ALA A 89 -2.98 -7.51 -7.66
CA ALA A 89 -3.17 -8.49 -6.60
C ALA A 89 -4.37 -8.08 -5.72
N PRO A 90 -5.19 -9.04 -5.27
CA PRO A 90 -6.33 -8.74 -4.41
C PRO A 90 -5.89 -8.26 -3.04
N GLY A 91 -6.77 -7.50 -2.37
CA GLY A 91 -6.60 -7.13 -0.97
C GLY A 91 -6.85 -8.31 -0.02
N CYS A 92 -6.86 -8.02 1.29
CA CYS A 92 -7.20 -9.01 2.32
C CYS A 92 -8.64 -9.54 2.20
N ASP A 93 -9.49 -8.84 1.46
CA ASP A 93 -10.87 -9.23 1.12
C ASP A 93 -10.97 -10.26 -0.02
N GLY A 94 -9.87 -10.49 -0.75
CA GLY A 94 -9.81 -11.40 -1.88
C GLY A 94 -10.32 -10.83 -3.20
N PHE A 95 -10.70 -9.55 -3.26
CA PHE A 95 -11.15 -8.89 -4.48
C PHE A 95 -10.02 -8.08 -5.11
N ASN A 96 -9.88 -8.17 -6.43
CA ASN A 96 -8.98 -7.33 -7.20
C ASN A 96 -9.70 -6.09 -7.73
N SER A 97 -8.94 -5.17 -8.33
CA SER A 97 -9.47 -3.94 -8.95
C SER A 97 -10.51 -4.20 -10.03
N TYR A 98 -10.44 -5.33 -10.76
CA TYR A 98 -11.44 -5.70 -11.77
C TYR A 98 -12.84 -5.82 -11.17
N PHE A 99 -12.99 -6.47 -10.01
CA PHE A 99 -14.28 -6.58 -9.32
C PHE A 99 -14.89 -5.21 -9.03
N PHE A 100 -14.11 -4.28 -8.49
CA PHE A 100 -14.57 -2.93 -8.14
C PHE A 100 -14.93 -2.12 -9.39
N LYS A 101 -14.18 -2.27 -10.49
CA LYS A 101 -14.52 -1.64 -11.78
C LYS A 101 -15.86 -2.11 -12.34
N GLU A 102 -16.10 -3.41 -12.32
CA GLU A 102 -17.37 -3.99 -12.80
C GLU A 102 -18.56 -3.66 -11.89
N SER A 103 -18.31 -3.46 -10.59
CA SER A 103 -19.32 -3.11 -9.59
C SER A 103 -19.46 -1.61 -9.33
N LEU A 104 -18.81 -0.74 -10.13
CA LEU A 104 -18.88 0.73 -9.97
C LEU A 104 -20.31 1.28 -9.91
N LYS A 105 -21.26 0.67 -10.63
CA LYS A 105 -22.68 1.09 -10.60
C LYS A 105 -23.37 0.83 -9.26
N VAL A 106 -22.80 -0.02 -8.43
CA VAL A 106 -23.37 -0.48 -7.16
C VAL A 106 -22.65 0.15 -5.97
N VAL A 107 -21.31 0.22 -6.02
CA VAL A 107 -20.48 0.68 -4.88
C VAL A 107 -19.66 1.94 -5.18
N GLY A 108 -19.75 2.48 -6.39
CA GLY A 108 -18.87 3.57 -6.84
C GLY A 108 -19.11 4.88 -6.11
N ASP A 109 -20.36 5.16 -5.73
CA ASP A 109 -20.68 6.39 -5.01
C ASP A 109 -20.16 6.35 -3.58
N GLU A 110 -20.33 5.23 -2.88
CA GLU A 110 -19.80 5.02 -1.53
C GLU A 110 -18.28 5.06 -1.50
N ILE A 111 -17.62 4.42 -2.47
CA ILE A 111 -16.16 4.48 -2.61
C ILE A 111 -15.72 5.94 -2.82
N THR A 112 -16.42 6.67 -3.68
CA THR A 112 -16.06 8.06 -3.97
C THR A 112 -16.22 8.95 -2.74
N ASP A 113 -17.31 8.79 -1.99
CA ASP A 113 -17.57 9.59 -0.80
C ASP A 113 -16.51 9.33 0.28
N VAL A 114 -16.10 8.08 0.49
CA VAL A 114 -15.03 7.72 1.44
C VAL A 114 -13.68 8.35 1.03
N VAL A 115 -13.36 8.35 -0.27
CA VAL A 115 -12.11 8.97 -0.76
C VAL A 115 -12.15 10.48 -0.56
N LEU A 116 -13.27 11.13 -0.86
CA LEU A 116 -13.43 12.58 -0.65
C LEU A 116 -13.38 12.95 0.83
N GLU A 117 -14.00 12.15 1.71
CA GLU A 117 -13.93 12.34 3.15
C GLU A 117 -12.48 12.24 3.66
N PHE A 118 -11.68 11.30 3.13
CA PHE A 118 -10.25 11.23 3.44
C PHE A 118 -9.51 12.51 3.04
N PHE A 119 -9.72 13.04 1.83
CA PHE A 119 -9.08 14.28 1.40
C PHE A 119 -9.54 15.52 2.20
N HIS A 120 -10.74 15.47 2.78
CA HIS A 120 -11.26 16.55 3.62
C HIS A 120 -10.75 16.47 5.08
N THR A 121 -10.69 15.26 5.64
CA THR A 121 -10.44 15.05 7.08
C THR A 121 -9.02 14.58 7.40
N GLY A 122 -8.30 14.05 6.41
CA GLY A 122 -7.03 13.35 6.59
C GLY A 122 -7.16 11.98 7.26
N ASN A 123 -8.37 11.52 7.57
CA ASN A 123 -8.61 10.27 8.27
C ASN A 123 -8.99 9.16 7.31
N MET A 124 -8.27 8.04 7.39
CA MET A 124 -8.56 6.84 6.60
C MET A 124 -9.03 5.72 7.53
N PHE A 125 -10.04 4.95 7.12
CA PHE A 125 -10.48 3.79 7.88
C PHE A 125 -9.36 2.74 7.93
N ASN A 126 -8.84 2.45 9.12
CA ASN A 126 -7.63 1.64 9.32
C ASN A 126 -7.61 0.30 8.55
N PRO A 127 -8.71 -0.48 8.46
CA PRO A 127 -8.74 -1.71 7.67
C PRO A 127 -8.42 -1.56 6.18
N ILE A 128 -8.58 -0.37 5.59
CA ILE A 128 -8.20 -0.10 4.19
C ILE A 128 -6.68 -0.22 4.02
N ASN A 129 -5.89 0.10 5.05
CA ASN A 129 -4.44 0.00 5.05
C ASN A 129 -3.92 -1.39 5.44
N CYS A 130 -4.80 -2.39 5.63
CA CYS A 130 -4.36 -3.75 5.86
C CYS A 130 -3.79 -4.35 4.56
N THR A 131 -2.50 -4.67 4.57
CA THR A 131 -1.81 -5.33 3.46
C THR A 131 -1.44 -6.77 3.82
N SER A 132 -1.46 -7.67 2.83
CA SER A 132 -0.99 -9.05 2.99
C SER A 132 0.39 -9.20 2.37
N VAL A 133 1.36 -9.62 3.17
CA VAL A 133 2.71 -9.96 2.68
C VAL A 133 2.67 -11.40 2.16
N THR A 134 2.87 -11.57 0.86
CA THR A 134 2.95 -12.89 0.22
C THR A 134 4.38 -13.18 -0.21
N LEU A 135 4.96 -14.27 0.30
CA LEU A 135 6.28 -14.74 -0.11
C LEU A 135 6.13 -15.62 -1.36
N VAL A 136 6.80 -15.22 -2.45
CA VAL A 136 6.82 -15.97 -3.71
C VAL A 136 8.15 -16.73 -3.80
N PRO A 137 8.14 -18.07 -3.90
CA PRO A 137 9.36 -18.83 -4.14
C PRO A 137 10.00 -18.42 -5.47
N GLN A 138 11.31 -18.18 -5.49
CA GLN A 138 12.11 -18.08 -6.71
C GLN A 138 12.57 -19.45 -7.20
#